data_AF-A0A9N7LUF4-F1
#
_entry.id   AF-A0A9N7LUF4-F1
#
_cell.length_a   1.000
_cell.length_b   1.000
_cell.length_c   1.000
_cell.angle_alpha   90.00
_cell.angle_beta   90.00
_cell.angle_gamma   90.00
#
_symmetry.space_group_name_H-M   'P 1'
#
loop_
_entity.id
_entity.type
_entity.pdbx_description
1 polymer ?
#
loop_
_entity_poly.entity_id
_entity_poly.type
_entity_poly.pdbx_seq_one_letter_code
_entity_poly.pdbx_strand_id
1 'polypeptide(L)'
;MSQPWMLAVDPSEIVARATEVEAPIADPPGGAVLAACALGPAVAGATQMALSAESMRAYLQSSAQARQRLAQFMRDAAKAYEQIDEGAATALGTNGHGIGAPPVPSGTDLPLPALTDTPTAPAAPPSPYTGVKLAAINLNKPDQGVSLKKFAHDWNAYNLTIQQSLGRFRDFENWEGEAATAVQAAFDQHRDWLRLIARLRTTMAKQASGLEQAHHWAIGQHPTLADITTLEDVLRDPRVPDKNRL
;
A
#
# COMPACT_ATOMS: atom_id res chain seq x y z
N MET A 1 -4.34 42.55 31.85
CA MET A 1 -5.59 41.79 32.06
C MET A 1 -5.67 40.78 30.93
N SER A 2 -5.23 39.55 31.17
CA SER A 2 -5.28 38.48 30.17
C SER A 2 -6.71 37.96 30.14
N GLN A 3 -7.37 37.99 28.97
CA GLN A 3 -8.67 37.35 28.82
C GLN A 3 -8.53 35.86 29.16
N PRO A 4 -9.50 35.26 29.87
CA PRO A 4 -9.53 33.82 30.02
C PRO A 4 -9.80 33.24 28.63
N TRP A 5 -8.80 32.59 28.03
CA TRP A 5 -9.02 31.78 26.84
C TRP A 5 -10.00 30.67 27.24
N MET A 6 -11.28 30.85 26.90
CA MET A 6 -12.21 29.74 26.87
C MET A 6 -11.76 28.82 25.74
N LEU A 7 -11.42 27.58 26.08
CA LEU A 7 -11.13 26.52 25.13
C LEU A 7 -12.33 26.44 24.16
N ALA A 8 -12.11 26.70 22.86
CA ALA A 8 -13.16 26.44 21.87
C ALA A 8 -13.24 24.92 21.68
N VAL A 9 -14.39 24.34 22.06
CA VAL A 9 -14.67 22.92 21.85
C VAL A 9 -16.07 22.78 21.29
N ASP A 10 -16.16 22.28 20.06
CA ASP A 10 -17.40 21.82 19.44
C ASP A 10 -17.39 20.28 19.38
N PRO A 11 -18.10 19.59 20.30
CA PRO A 11 -18.20 18.13 20.28
C PRO A 11 -18.78 17.57 18.98
N SER A 12 -19.68 18.32 18.32
CA SER A 12 -20.32 17.89 17.07
C SER A 12 -19.32 17.88 15.91
N GLU A 13 -18.43 18.88 15.87
CA GLU A 13 -17.30 18.90 14.92
C GLU A 13 -16.42 17.67 15.14
N ILE A 14 -16.02 17.39 16.38
CA ILE A 14 -15.14 16.25 16.69
C ILE A 14 -15.76 14.94 16.20
N VAL A 15 -17.05 14.70 16.45
CA VAL A 15 -17.76 13.50 15.99
C VAL A 15 -17.88 13.44 14.45
N ALA A 16 -18.14 14.57 13.80
CA ALA A 16 -18.19 14.65 12.34
C ALA A 16 -16.83 14.32 11.71
N ARG A 17 -15.74 14.88 12.27
CA ARG A 17 -14.37 14.62 11.82
C ARG A 17 -13.97 13.16 12.09
N ALA A 18 -14.39 12.57 13.21
CA ALA A 18 -14.17 11.15 13.51
C ALA A 18 -14.78 10.25 12.41
N THR A 19 -16.01 10.55 12.02
CA THR A 19 -16.73 9.83 10.95
C THR A 19 -16.03 9.98 9.60
N GLU A 20 -15.51 11.17 9.30
CA GLU A 20 -14.78 11.44 8.07
C GLU A 20 -13.45 10.66 7.97
N VAL A 21 -12.67 10.60 9.06
CA VAL A 21 -11.36 9.95 9.03
C VAL A 21 -11.43 8.42 9.02
N GLU A 22 -12.46 7.82 9.62
CA GLU A 22 -12.64 6.36 9.57
C GLU A 22 -13.30 5.87 8.28
N ALA A 23 -13.89 6.78 7.49
CA ALA A 23 -14.57 6.43 6.26
C ALA A 23 -13.71 5.48 5.41
N PRO A 24 -14.30 4.43 4.79
CA PRO A 24 -13.54 3.51 3.97
C PRO A 24 -12.75 4.24 2.86
N ILE A 25 -11.52 3.79 2.64
CA ILE A 25 -10.77 4.07 1.42
C ILE A 25 -11.01 2.85 0.53
N ALA A 26 -11.22 3.05 -0.77
CA ALA A 26 -11.53 1.93 -1.68
C ALA A 26 -10.46 0.85 -1.58
N ASP A 27 -10.84 -0.41 -1.80
CA ASP A 27 -9.93 -1.52 -1.61
C ASP A 27 -8.72 -1.45 -2.58
N PRO A 28 -7.52 -1.85 -2.13
CA PRO A 28 -6.36 -1.92 -3.00
C PRO A 28 -6.54 -2.97 -4.09
N PRO A 29 -5.84 -2.85 -5.24
CA PRO A 29 -5.93 -3.82 -6.33
C PRO A 29 -5.60 -5.26 -5.88
N GLY A 30 -6.49 -6.21 -6.22
CA GLY A 30 -6.38 -7.63 -5.85
C GLY A 30 -5.85 -8.57 -6.95
N GLY A 31 -5.48 -8.04 -8.11
CA GLY A 31 -5.08 -8.87 -9.27
C GLY A 31 -3.87 -9.77 -8.99
N ALA A 32 -3.91 -11.00 -9.53
CA ALA A 32 -2.78 -11.92 -9.48
C ALA A 32 -1.58 -11.34 -10.26
N VAL A 33 -0.37 -11.60 -9.75
CA VAL A 33 0.89 -11.26 -10.40
C VAL A 33 1.51 -12.55 -10.93
N LEU A 34 1.50 -12.71 -12.25
CA LEU A 34 2.05 -13.86 -12.95
C LEU A 34 3.42 -13.52 -13.54
N ALA A 35 4.26 -14.54 -13.64
CA ALA A 35 5.53 -14.44 -14.34
C ALA A 35 5.28 -14.26 -15.84
N ALA A 36 6.00 -13.33 -16.47
CA ALA A 36 5.88 -13.09 -17.91
C ALA A 36 6.23 -14.33 -18.74
N CYS A 37 7.12 -15.17 -18.23
CA CYS A 37 7.52 -16.43 -18.83
C CYS A 37 7.96 -17.45 -17.78
N ALA A 38 8.29 -18.66 -18.21
CA ALA A 38 8.66 -19.76 -17.31
C ALA A 38 10.14 -19.77 -16.89
N LEU A 39 10.91 -18.73 -17.23
CA LEU A 39 12.31 -18.63 -16.81
C LEU A 39 12.41 -18.31 -15.32
N GLY A 40 13.37 -18.93 -14.63
CA GLY A 40 13.56 -18.77 -13.19
C GLY A 40 13.58 -17.31 -12.72
N PRO A 41 14.35 -16.40 -13.36
CA PRO A 41 14.34 -14.97 -13.00
C PRO A 41 12.97 -14.30 -13.14
N ALA A 42 12.19 -14.64 -14.16
CA ALA A 42 10.84 -14.10 -14.34
C ALA A 42 9.88 -14.59 -13.25
N VAL A 43 9.99 -15.87 -12.88
CA VAL A 43 9.21 -16.46 -11.77
C VAL A 43 9.58 -15.86 -10.42
N ALA A 44 10.87 -15.69 -10.14
CA ALA A 44 11.33 -15.07 -8.90
C ALA A 44 10.89 -13.60 -8.82
N GLY A 45 11.01 -12.84 -9.91
CA GLY A 45 10.56 -11.46 -10.00
C GLY A 45 9.06 -11.30 -9.75
N ALA A 46 8.23 -12.12 -10.39
CA ALA A 46 6.78 -12.09 -10.17
C ALA A 46 6.40 -12.52 -8.74
N THR A 47 7.09 -13.53 -8.18
CA THR A 47 6.90 -13.92 -6.77
C THR A 47 7.21 -12.77 -5.82
N GLN A 48 8.32 -12.06 -6.03
CA GLN A 48 8.66 -10.89 -5.20
C GLN A 48 7.60 -9.79 -5.32
N MET A 49 7.07 -9.54 -6.52
CA MET A 49 6.01 -8.56 -6.73
C MET A 49 4.70 -8.97 -6.04
N ALA A 50 4.33 -10.25 -6.06
CA ALA A 50 3.17 -10.74 -5.33
C ALA A 50 3.33 -10.54 -3.81
N LEU A 51 4.51 -10.85 -3.25
CA LEU A 51 4.81 -10.65 -1.83
C LEU A 51 4.75 -9.16 -1.44
N SER A 52 5.36 -8.28 -2.24
CA SER A 52 5.32 -6.84 -2.01
C SER A 52 3.90 -6.27 -2.07
N ALA A 53 3.07 -6.75 -3.01
CA ALA A 53 1.68 -6.34 -3.10
C ALA A 53 0.88 -6.78 -1.87
N GLU A 54 1.10 -8.01 -1.39
CA GLU A 54 0.40 -8.52 -0.21
C GLU A 54 0.77 -7.76 1.06
N SER A 55 2.06 -7.51 1.28
CA SER A 55 2.51 -6.63 2.37
C SER A 55 1.84 -5.26 2.28
N MET A 56 1.76 -4.65 1.09
CA MET A 56 1.12 -3.35 0.91
C MET A 56 -0.37 -3.38 1.30
N ARG A 57 -1.09 -4.45 0.98
CA ARG A 57 -2.49 -4.63 1.41
C ARG A 57 -2.59 -4.75 2.92
N ALA A 58 -1.70 -5.52 3.55
CA ALA A 58 -1.66 -5.66 5.01
C ALA A 58 -1.39 -4.31 5.71
N TYR A 59 -0.44 -3.51 5.20
CA TYR A 59 -0.18 -2.16 5.71
C TYR A 59 -1.41 -1.23 5.58
N LEU A 60 -2.12 -1.29 4.45
CA LEU A 60 -3.35 -0.51 4.23
C LEU A 60 -4.50 -0.96 5.14
N GLN A 61 -4.62 -2.25 5.41
CA GLN A 61 -5.62 -2.78 6.35
C GLN A 61 -5.31 -2.35 7.79
N SER A 62 -4.05 -2.45 8.21
CA SER A 62 -3.60 -1.99 9.54
C SER A 62 -3.85 -0.50 9.72
N SER A 63 -3.60 0.31 8.68
CA SER A 63 -3.87 1.75 8.75
C SER A 63 -5.37 2.08 8.80
N ALA A 64 -6.23 1.28 8.17
CA ALA A 64 -7.68 1.42 8.32
C ALA A 64 -8.12 1.18 9.77
N GLN A 65 -7.56 0.17 10.44
CA GLN A 65 -7.82 -0.09 11.86
C GLN A 65 -7.27 1.01 12.77
N ALA A 66 -6.09 1.56 12.45
CA ALA A 66 -5.55 2.71 13.18
C ALA A 66 -6.46 3.95 13.07
N ARG A 67 -7.05 4.21 11.90
CA ARG A 67 -8.02 5.29 11.71
C ARG A 67 -9.31 5.08 12.51
N GLN A 68 -9.81 3.85 12.57
CA GLN A 68 -10.99 3.51 13.38
C GLN A 68 -10.77 3.79 14.87
N ARG A 69 -9.56 3.49 15.39
CA ARG A 69 -9.22 3.82 16.77
C ARG A 69 -9.14 5.31 17.02
N LEU A 70 -8.51 6.04 16.10
CA LEU A 70 -8.41 7.48 16.21
C LEU A 70 -9.82 8.10 16.23
N ALA A 71 -10.71 7.64 15.36
CA ALA A 71 -12.11 8.05 15.36
C ALA A 71 -12.84 7.69 16.66
N GLN A 72 -12.61 6.49 17.22
CA GLN A 72 -13.18 6.11 18.51
C GLN A 72 -12.67 7.02 19.64
N PHE A 73 -11.36 7.26 19.71
CA PHE A 73 -10.77 8.20 20.66
C PHE A 73 -11.38 9.60 20.56
N MET A 74 -11.59 10.10 19.34
CA MET A 74 -12.24 11.39 19.11
C MET A 74 -13.69 11.42 19.63
N ARG A 75 -14.47 10.35 19.42
CA ARG A 75 -15.83 10.25 19.97
C ARG A 75 -15.83 10.19 21.49
N ASP A 76 -14.89 9.46 22.08
CA ASP A 76 -14.74 9.38 23.53
C ASP A 76 -14.36 10.75 24.13
N ALA A 77 -13.51 11.51 23.43
CA ALA A 77 -13.16 12.88 23.80
C ALA A 77 -14.36 13.82 23.71
N ALA A 78 -15.12 13.78 22.62
CA ALA A 78 -16.34 14.57 22.45
C ALA A 78 -17.35 14.30 23.60
N LYS A 79 -17.58 13.03 23.91
CA LYS A 79 -18.46 12.62 25.02
C LYS A 79 -17.95 13.12 26.38
N ALA A 80 -16.64 13.09 26.63
CA ALA A 80 -16.06 13.61 27.86
C ALA A 80 -16.29 15.12 28.01
N TYR A 81 -16.18 15.89 26.91
CA TYR A 81 -16.49 17.32 26.93
C TYR A 81 -17.99 17.58 27.20
N GLU A 82 -18.90 16.84 26.58
CA GLU A 82 -20.35 16.95 26.84
C GLU A 82 -20.68 16.70 28.32
N GLN A 83 -20.10 15.66 28.93
CA GLN A 83 -20.33 15.34 30.35
C GLN A 83 -19.88 16.44 31.30
N ILE A 84 -18.82 17.16 30.93
CA ILE A 84 -18.30 18.28 31.74
C ILE A 84 -19.20 19.49 31.59
N ASP A 85 -19.69 19.77 30.39
CA ASP A 85 -20.64 20.85 30.14
C ASP A 85 -21.96 20.62 30.91
N GLU A 86 -22.51 19.39 30.86
CA GLU A 86 -23.69 18.99 31.64
C GLU A 86 -23.46 19.11 33.15
N GLY A 87 -22.30 18.64 33.61
CA GLY A 87 -21.87 18.84 34.99
C GLY A 87 -21.86 20.32 35.34
N ALA A 88 -21.27 21.16 34.48
CA ALA A 88 -21.02 22.58 34.76
C ALA A 88 -22.32 23.34 34.83
N ALA A 89 -23.24 23.06 33.92
CA ALA A 89 -24.62 23.54 33.97
C ALA A 89 -25.30 23.15 35.30
N THR A 90 -25.13 21.90 35.76
CA THR A 90 -25.68 21.42 37.04
C THR A 90 -25.07 22.15 38.24
N ALA A 91 -23.74 22.35 38.26
CA ALA A 91 -23.04 23.05 39.33
C ALA A 91 -23.43 24.54 39.39
N LEU A 92 -23.57 25.20 38.24
CA LEU A 92 -24.08 26.57 38.11
C LEU A 92 -25.53 26.68 38.62
N GLY A 93 -26.37 25.67 38.36
CA GLY A 93 -27.75 25.61 38.86
C GLY A 93 -27.88 25.37 40.37
N THR A 94 -26.82 24.91 41.04
CA THR A 94 -26.86 24.46 42.45
C THR A 94 -25.92 25.24 43.38
N ASN A 95 -25.31 26.35 42.94
CA ASN A 95 -24.25 27.08 43.65
C ASN A 95 -23.04 26.19 44.04
N GLY A 96 -22.81 25.09 43.32
CA GLY A 96 -21.67 24.18 43.51
C GLY A 96 -20.37 24.78 42.96
N HIS A 97 -19.24 24.50 43.61
CA HIS A 97 -17.93 24.98 43.16
C HIS A 97 -17.30 24.01 42.14
N GLY A 98 -16.79 24.59 41.05
CA GLY A 98 -15.67 24.12 40.21
C GLY A 98 -15.71 22.67 39.70
N ILE A 99 -15.93 22.49 38.40
CA ILE A 99 -15.74 21.19 37.75
C ILE A 99 -14.30 21.07 37.29
N GLY A 100 -13.68 19.95 37.63
CA GLY A 100 -12.31 19.64 37.23
C GLY A 100 -12.14 19.54 35.71
N ALA A 101 -10.88 19.61 35.26
CA ALA A 101 -10.54 19.42 33.86
C ALA A 101 -10.97 18.04 33.34
N PRO A 102 -11.24 17.90 32.03
CA PRO A 102 -11.63 16.63 31.45
C PRO A 102 -10.62 15.52 31.72
N PRO A 103 -11.07 14.32 32.13
CA PRO A 103 -10.22 13.15 31.99
C PRO A 103 -9.97 12.90 30.50
N VAL A 104 -8.69 12.80 30.11
CA VAL A 104 -8.33 12.34 28.76
C VAL A 104 -8.80 10.89 28.63
N PRO A 105 -9.59 10.54 27.59
CA PRO A 105 -10.02 9.17 27.41
C PRO A 105 -8.81 8.23 27.34
N SER A 106 -8.85 7.13 28.09
CA SER A 106 -7.85 6.08 27.94
C SER A 106 -7.97 5.51 26.53
N GLY A 107 -6.86 5.49 25.78
CA GLY A 107 -6.84 5.05 24.38
C GLY A 107 -7.48 3.67 24.19
N THR A 108 -8.11 3.46 23.04
CA THR A 108 -8.85 2.22 22.73
C THR A 108 -7.91 1.01 22.69
N ASP A 109 -8.20 -0.01 23.50
CA ASP A 109 -7.39 -1.23 23.69
C ASP A 109 -7.53 -2.27 22.55
N LEU A 110 -7.81 -1.81 21.33
CA LEU A 110 -7.81 -2.70 20.19
C LEU A 110 -6.35 -3.17 19.96
N PRO A 111 -6.05 -4.45 19.67
CA PRO A 111 -4.71 -4.89 19.31
C PRO A 111 -4.42 -4.59 17.83
N LEU A 112 -3.37 -3.80 17.51
CA LEU A 112 -3.00 -3.59 16.10
C LEU A 112 -2.36 -4.89 15.61
N PRO A 113 -2.65 -5.36 14.39
CA PRO A 113 -1.99 -6.51 13.83
C PRO A 113 -0.49 -6.22 13.74
N ALA A 114 0.32 -7.16 14.22
CA ALA A 114 1.76 -7.10 14.07
C ALA A 114 2.09 -7.14 12.57
N LEU A 115 2.70 -6.07 12.07
CA LEU A 115 3.18 -5.99 10.70
C LEU A 115 4.60 -6.55 10.66
N THR A 116 4.86 -7.46 9.74
CA THR A 116 6.17 -8.02 9.49
C THR A 116 6.78 -7.42 8.24
N ASP A 117 8.12 -7.42 8.16
CA ASP A 117 8.80 -7.04 6.94
C ASP A 117 8.36 -7.91 5.76
N THR A 118 8.40 -7.32 4.55
CA THR A 118 8.07 -8.06 3.34
C THR A 118 9.10 -9.17 3.14
N PRO A 119 8.66 -10.44 3.02
CA PRO A 119 9.59 -11.52 2.74
C PRO A 119 10.30 -11.30 1.41
N THR A 120 11.58 -11.66 1.36
CA THR A 120 12.34 -11.70 0.11
C THR A 120 12.13 -13.06 -0.55
N ALA A 121 11.62 -13.06 -1.77
CA ALA A 121 11.54 -14.26 -2.58
C ALA A 121 12.95 -14.84 -2.79
N PRO A 122 13.12 -16.17 -2.69
CA PRO A 122 14.40 -16.77 -2.99
C PRO A 122 14.82 -16.42 -4.42
N ALA A 123 16.06 -15.98 -4.58
CA ALA A 123 16.61 -15.73 -5.90
C ALA A 123 16.56 -17.02 -6.72
N ALA A 124 16.31 -16.90 -8.03
CA ALA A 124 16.46 -18.03 -8.92
C ALA A 124 17.91 -18.55 -8.80
N PRO A 125 18.12 -19.86 -8.62
CA PRO A 125 19.47 -20.40 -8.55
C PRO A 125 20.22 -20.04 -9.84
N PRO A 126 21.53 -19.79 -9.77
CA PRO A 126 22.33 -19.54 -10.96
C PRO A 126 22.12 -20.71 -11.93
N SER A 127 21.50 -20.42 -13.06
CA SER A 127 21.25 -21.45 -14.06
C SER A 127 22.58 -21.77 -14.71
N PRO A 128 23.01 -23.05 -14.80
CA PRO A 128 23.95 -23.42 -15.84
C PRO A 128 23.35 -23.06 -17.20
N TYR A 129 24.18 -22.95 -18.24
CA TYR A 129 23.73 -22.69 -19.60
C TYR A 129 22.49 -23.52 -19.95
N THR A 130 21.35 -22.85 -20.16
CA THR A 130 20.12 -23.50 -20.61
C THR A 130 20.23 -23.71 -22.12
N GLY A 131 19.89 -24.91 -22.60
CA GLY A 131 19.86 -25.17 -24.04
C GLY A 131 18.95 -24.17 -24.76
N VAL A 132 19.46 -23.57 -25.85
CA VAL A 132 18.80 -22.45 -26.55
C VAL A 132 17.34 -22.75 -26.93
N LYS A 133 17.04 -23.99 -27.35
CA LYS A 133 15.66 -24.42 -27.67
C LYS A 133 14.75 -24.42 -26.44
N LEU A 134 15.24 -24.91 -25.31
CA LEU A 134 14.49 -24.94 -24.06
C LEU A 134 14.26 -23.52 -23.52
N ALA A 135 15.25 -22.64 -23.63
CA ALA A 135 15.12 -21.23 -23.28
C ALA A 135 14.03 -20.54 -24.14
N ALA A 136 14.03 -20.74 -25.45
CA ALA A 136 12.99 -20.22 -26.35
C ALA A 136 11.59 -20.74 -26.00
N ILE A 137 11.45 -22.03 -25.66
CA ILE A 137 10.17 -22.61 -25.22
C ILE A 137 9.71 -21.94 -23.91
N ASN A 138 10.60 -21.78 -22.93
CA ASN A 138 10.23 -21.20 -21.64
C ASN A 138 9.94 -19.71 -21.72
N LEU A 139 10.59 -18.98 -22.64
CA LEU A 139 10.34 -17.57 -22.91
C LEU A 139 8.95 -17.34 -23.53
N ASN A 140 8.45 -18.26 -24.36
CA ASN A 140 7.14 -18.15 -25.04
C ASN A 140 5.94 -18.65 -24.21
N LYS A 141 6.13 -18.99 -22.93
CA LYS A 141 5.05 -19.44 -22.02
C LYS A 141 4.26 -18.27 -21.41
N PRO A 142 3.02 -18.47 -20.94
CA PRO A 142 1.84 -17.90 -21.59
C PRO A 142 1.47 -16.45 -21.23
N ASP A 143 1.86 -15.91 -20.07
CA ASP A 143 1.36 -14.58 -19.65
C ASP A 143 1.97 -13.43 -20.46
N GLN A 144 3.21 -13.59 -20.94
CA GLN A 144 3.93 -12.63 -21.79
C GLN A 144 3.98 -11.20 -21.20
N GLY A 145 3.84 -11.07 -19.88
CA GLY A 145 3.86 -9.80 -19.16
C GLY A 145 2.50 -9.10 -19.07
N VAL A 146 1.41 -9.72 -19.54
CA VAL A 146 0.06 -9.15 -19.46
C VAL A 146 -0.35 -8.89 -18.01
N SER A 147 -0.12 -9.84 -17.11
CA SER A 147 -0.42 -9.68 -15.68
C SER A 147 0.41 -8.56 -15.05
N LEU A 148 1.71 -8.48 -15.34
CA LEU A 148 2.59 -7.42 -14.83
C LEU A 148 2.17 -6.03 -15.31
N LYS A 149 1.79 -5.91 -16.59
CA LYS A 149 1.30 -4.66 -17.16
C LYS A 149 0.00 -4.22 -16.49
N LYS A 150 -0.95 -5.14 -16.32
CA LYS A 150 -2.21 -4.87 -15.60
C LYS A 150 -1.96 -4.46 -14.16
N PHE A 151 -1.09 -5.19 -13.46
CA PHE A 151 -0.70 -4.88 -12.09
C PHE A 151 -0.14 -3.46 -11.98
N ALA A 152 0.82 -3.08 -12.83
CA ALA A 152 1.42 -1.75 -12.82
C ALA A 152 0.36 -0.66 -13.07
N HIS A 153 -0.56 -0.88 -14.01
CA HIS A 153 -1.66 0.03 -14.29
C HIS A 153 -2.57 0.22 -13.06
N ASP A 154 -3.07 -0.88 -12.50
CA ASP A 154 -4.06 -0.83 -11.41
C ASP A 154 -3.48 -0.19 -10.14
N TRP A 155 -2.23 -0.51 -9.79
CA TRP A 155 -1.55 0.10 -8.65
C TRP A 155 -1.21 1.57 -8.84
N ASN A 156 -0.91 2.00 -10.07
CA ASN A 156 -0.76 3.43 -10.38
C ASN A 156 -2.11 4.16 -10.32
N ALA A 157 -3.18 3.58 -10.86
CA ALA A 157 -4.52 4.17 -10.81
C ALA A 157 -5.01 4.38 -9.36
N TYR A 158 -4.69 3.45 -8.47
CA TYR A 158 -5.01 3.53 -7.05
C TYR A 158 -4.35 4.72 -6.31
N ASN A 159 -3.35 5.38 -6.90
CA ASN A 159 -2.78 6.61 -6.32
C ASN A 159 -3.80 7.75 -6.24
N LEU A 160 -4.70 7.86 -7.22
CA LEU A 160 -5.75 8.88 -7.20
C LEU A 160 -6.67 8.71 -5.99
N THR A 161 -7.04 7.46 -5.68
CA THR A 161 -7.85 7.13 -4.50
C THR A 161 -7.21 7.63 -3.20
N ILE A 162 -5.90 7.46 -3.05
CA ILE A 162 -5.20 7.96 -1.85
C ILE A 162 -5.14 9.47 -1.84
N GLN A 163 -4.82 10.11 -2.96
CA GLN A 163 -4.78 11.57 -3.03
C GLN A 163 -6.12 12.20 -2.63
N GLN A 164 -7.23 11.64 -3.12
CA GLN A 164 -8.58 12.09 -2.77
C GLN A 164 -8.90 11.88 -1.28
N SER A 165 -8.31 10.86 -0.64
CA SER A 165 -8.50 10.61 0.80
C SER A 165 -7.75 11.59 1.72
N LEU A 166 -6.73 12.31 1.22
CA LEU A 166 -5.91 13.19 2.06
C LEU A 166 -6.71 14.35 2.69
N GLY A 167 -7.75 14.82 2.01
CA GLY A 167 -8.62 15.90 2.51
C GLY A 167 -9.38 15.55 3.79
N ARG A 168 -9.50 14.25 4.12
CA ARG A 168 -10.16 13.76 5.33
C ARG A 168 -9.42 14.21 6.60
N PHE A 169 -8.12 14.45 6.49
CA PHE A 169 -7.21 14.82 7.59
C PHE A 169 -6.89 16.33 7.57
N ARG A 170 -7.92 17.18 7.40
CA ARG A 170 -7.81 18.64 7.55
C ARG A 170 -7.81 19.06 9.03
N ASP A 171 -7.48 20.32 9.26
CA ASP A 171 -7.42 20.89 10.60
C ASP A 171 -8.82 21.07 11.20
N PHE A 172 -8.90 21.16 12.53
CA PHE A 172 -10.14 21.51 13.23
C PHE A 172 -10.37 23.02 13.20
N GLU A 173 -11.63 23.43 13.19
CA GLU A 173 -12.05 24.83 13.21
C GLU A 173 -12.36 25.31 14.64
N ASN A 174 -13.02 24.49 15.45
CA ASN A 174 -13.51 24.83 16.78
C ASN A 174 -13.12 23.76 17.82
N TRP A 175 -11.91 23.22 17.73
CA TRP A 175 -11.36 22.34 18.77
C TRP A 175 -9.91 22.71 19.11
N GLU A 176 -9.71 23.19 20.34
CA GLU A 176 -8.40 23.62 20.85
C GLU A 176 -7.99 22.83 22.11
N GLY A 177 -6.70 22.89 22.44
CA GLY A 177 -6.11 22.24 23.61
C GLY A 177 -5.18 21.07 23.27
N GLU A 178 -4.66 20.41 24.31
CA GLU A 178 -3.65 19.35 24.17
C GLU A 178 -4.20 18.14 23.39
N ALA A 179 -5.45 17.74 23.65
CA ALA A 179 -6.09 16.64 22.93
C ALA A 179 -6.26 16.95 21.43
N ALA A 180 -6.69 18.17 21.10
CA ALA A 180 -6.81 18.63 19.71
C ALA A 180 -5.44 18.63 19.02
N THR A 181 -4.40 19.13 19.70
CA THR A 181 -3.03 19.15 19.19
C THR A 181 -2.49 17.74 18.93
N ALA A 182 -2.76 16.79 19.83
CA ALA A 182 -2.35 15.40 19.67
C ALA A 182 -3.05 14.72 18.48
N VAL A 183 -4.36 14.94 18.30
CA VAL A 183 -5.10 14.40 17.14
C VAL A 183 -4.65 15.04 15.85
N GLN A 184 -4.39 16.35 15.84
CA GLN A 184 -3.86 17.06 14.69
C GLN A 184 -2.49 16.50 14.27
N ALA A 185 -1.60 16.25 15.23
CA ALA A 185 -0.32 15.60 14.95
C ALA A 185 -0.50 14.17 14.39
N ALA A 186 -1.50 13.41 14.87
CA ALA A 186 -1.84 12.10 14.31
C ALA A 186 -2.37 12.19 12.88
N PHE A 187 -3.18 13.22 12.55
CA PHE A 187 -3.63 13.51 11.19
C PHE A 187 -2.44 13.79 10.26
N ASP A 188 -1.48 14.62 10.71
CA ASP A 188 -0.28 14.94 9.94
C ASP A 188 0.56 13.70 9.64
N GLN A 189 0.85 12.91 10.66
CA GLN A 189 1.57 11.64 10.52
C GLN A 189 0.86 10.70 9.55
N HIS A 190 -0.46 10.62 9.60
CA HIS A 190 -1.22 9.77 8.69
C HIS A 190 -1.19 10.30 7.24
N ARG A 191 -1.28 11.63 7.03
CA ARG A 191 -1.12 12.24 5.69
C ARG A 191 0.25 11.92 5.10
N ASP A 192 1.31 12.04 5.90
CA ASP A 192 2.67 11.73 5.45
C ASP A 192 2.86 10.25 5.15
N TRP A 193 2.27 9.38 5.97
CA TRP A 193 2.25 7.95 5.71
C TRP A 193 1.51 7.61 4.40
N LEU A 194 0.35 8.21 4.13
CA LEU A 194 -0.37 8.02 2.87
C LEU A 194 0.44 8.48 1.65
N ARG A 195 1.19 9.59 1.78
CA ARG A 195 2.13 10.07 0.73
C ARG A 195 3.29 9.10 0.54
N LEU A 196 3.80 8.48 1.61
CA LEU A 196 4.83 7.44 1.51
C LEU A 196 4.30 6.21 0.78
N ILE A 197 3.12 5.72 1.15
CA ILE A 197 2.47 4.58 0.49
C ILE A 197 2.24 4.87 -1.00
N ALA A 198 1.81 6.08 -1.37
CA ALA A 198 1.69 6.47 -2.78
C ALA A 198 3.02 6.38 -3.54
N ARG A 199 4.13 6.79 -2.92
CA ARG A 199 5.48 6.67 -3.49
C ARG A 199 5.90 5.21 -3.62
N LEU A 200 5.72 4.39 -2.58
CA LEU A 200 6.09 2.98 -2.59
C LEU A 200 5.34 2.17 -3.66
N ARG A 201 4.04 2.43 -3.84
CA ARG A 201 3.24 1.79 -4.91
C ARG A 201 3.70 2.20 -6.30
N THR A 202 4.07 3.46 -6.48
CA THR A 202 4.65 3.92 -7.75
C THR A 202 5.96 3.20 -8.05
N THR A 203 6.81 2.98 -7.04
CA THR A 203 8.03 2.16 -7.17
C THR A 203 7.69 0.71 -7.54
N MET A 204 6.72 0.10 -6.87
CA MET A 204 6.28 -1.27 -7.14
C MET A 204 5.71 -1.42 -8.57
N ALA A 205 4.91 -0.46 -9.03
CA ALA A 205 4.40 -0.44 -10.40
C ALA A 205 5.55 -0.30 -11.42
N LYS A 206 6.55 0.54 -11.14
CA LYS A 206 7.75 0.66 -11.99
C LYS A 206 8.56 -0.63 -12.03
N GLN A 207 8.68 -1.36 -10.91
CA GLN A 207 9.36 -2.66 -10.87
C GLN A 207 8.64 -3.69 -11.75
N ALA A 208 7.30 -3.75 -11.67
CA ALA A 208 6.50 -4.62 -12.54
C ALA A 208 6.65 -4.26 -14.03
N SER A 209 6.60 -2.97 -14.37
CA SER A 209 6.88 -2.50 -15.74
C SER A 209 8.30 -2.81 -16.20
N GLY A 210 9.29 -2.76 -15.31
CA GLY A 210 10.67 -3.15 -15.62
C GLY A 210 10.80 -4.64 -15.93
N LEU A 211 10.10 -5.51 -15.20
CA LEU A 211 10.06 -6.95 -15.48
C LEU A 211 9.40 -7.25 -16.83
N GLU A 212 8.30 -6.57 -17.15
CA GLU A 212 7.62 -6.70 -18.45
C GLU A 212 8.51 -6.23 -19.61
N GLN A 213 9.18 -5.09 -19.46
CA GLN A 213 10.11 -4.59 -20.48
C GLN A 213 11.31 -5.50 -20.68
N ALA A 214 11.87 -6.02 -19.58
CA ALA A 214 12.98 -6.98 -19.65
C ALA A 214 12.57 -8.27 -20.38
N HIS A 215 11.33 -8.73 -20.18
CA HIS A 215 10.78 -9.87 -20.92
C HIS A 215 10.65 -9.59 -22.42
N HIS A 216 10.08 -8.44 -22.80
CA HIS A 216 9.98 -8.06 -24.20
C HIS A 216 11.34 -7.85 -24.88
N TRP A 217 12.30 -7.27 -24.16
CA TRP A 217 13.68 -7.19 -24.65
C TRP A 217 14.27 -8.59 -24.86
N ALA A 218 14.08 -9.51 -23.91
CA ALA A 218 14.58 -10.89 -24.03
C ALA A 218 13.97 -11.61 -25.24
N ILE A 219 12.67 -11.44 -25.51
CA ILE A 219 12.03 -11.98 -26.73
C ILE A 219 12.68 -11.41 -28.00
N GLY A 220 12.97 -10.11 -28.03
CA GLY A 220 13.58 -9.47 -29.19
C GLY A 220 15.05 -9.85 -29.43
N GLN A 221 15.75 -10.35 -28.42
CA GLN A 221 17.17 -10.72 -28.52
C GLN A 221 17.42 -12.23 -28.59
N HIS A 222 16.52 -13.04 -28.03
CA HIS A 222 16.70 -14.49 -28.00
C HIS A 222 16.32 -15.11 -29.37
N PRO A 223 17.12 -16.06 -29.90
CA PRO A 223 16.75 -16.78 -31.11
C PRO A 223 15.34 -17.38 -31.03
N THR A 224 14.54 -17.20 -32.07
CA THR A 224 13.17 -17.73 -32.06
C THR A 224 13.18 -19.25 -32.19
N LEU A 225 12.10 -19.90 -31.76
CA LEU A 225 11.97 -21.35 -31.94
C LEU A 225 12.02 -21.75 -33.42
N ALA A 226 11.54 -20.88 -34.32
CA ALA A 226 11.59 -21.08 -35.76
C ALA A 226 13.03 -21.01 -36.29
N ASP A 227 13.83 -20.03 -35.86
CA ASP A 227 15.24 -19.89 -36.26
C ASP A 227 16.06 -21.10 -35.80
N ILE A 228 15.83 -21.54 -34.56
CA ILE A 228 16.51 -22.70 -33.98
C ILE A 228 16.15 -23.97 -34.76
N THR A 229 14.87 -24.18 -35.06
CA THR A 229 14.42 -25.37 -35.80
C THR A 229 14.99 -25.38 -37.23
N THR A 230 15.00 -24.22 -37.90
CA THR A 230 15.60 -24.07 -39.23
C THR A 230 17.09 -24.41 -39.21
N LEU A 231 17.83 -23.93 -38.21
CA LEU A 231 19.24 -24.24 -38.07
C LEU A 231 19.50 -25.72 -37.77
N GLU A 232 18.67 -26.34 -36.92
CA GLU A 232 18.74 -27.79 -36.64
C GLU A 232 18.52 -28.63 -37.90
N ASP A 233 17.58 -28.24 -38.76
CA ASP A 233 17.28 -28.95 -40.01
C ASP A 233 18.43 -28.79 -41.03
N VAL A 234 19.00 -27.59 -41.17
CA VAL A 234 20.18 -27.35 -42.02
C VAL A 234 21.37 -28.19 -41.57
N LEU A 235 21.62 -28.28 -40.26
CA LEU A 235 22.73 -29.07 -39.71
C LEU A 235 22.50 -30.59 -39.85
N ARG A 236 21.27 -31.04 -40.06
CA ARG A 236 20.93 -32.45 -40.30
C ARG A 236 21.00 -32.85 -41.78
N ASP A 237 21.06 -31.90 -42.72
CA ASP A 237 21.17 -32.23 -44.14
C ASP A 237 22.57 -32.82 -44.44
N PRO A 238 22.65 -34.10 -44.89
CA PRO A 238 23.92 -34.77 -45.17
C PRO A 238 24.74 -34.11 -46.29
N ARG A 239 24.19 -33.12 -47.01
CA ARG A 239 24.90 -32.33 -48.02
C ARG A 239 25.69 -31.15 -47.47
N VAL A 240 25.53 -30.80 -46.19
CA VAL A 240 26.34 -29.76 -45.53
C VAL A 240 27.65 -30.41 -45.07
N PRO A 241 28.83 -30.00 -45.59
CA PRO A 241 30.10 -30.62 -45.21
C PRO A 241 30.42 -30.32 -43.74
N ASP A 242 30.67 -31.39 -42.97
CA ASP A 242 31.13 -31.31 -41.59
C ASP A 242 32.52 -30.68 -41.55
N LYS A 243 32.61 -29.40 -41.15
CA LYS A 243 33.87 -28.64 -41.14
C LYS A 243 34.90 -29.15 -40.12
N ASN A 244 34.54 -30.13 -39.28
CA ASN A 244 35.42 -30.69 -38.24
C ASN A 244 35.86 -32.15 -38.50
N ARG A 245 35.71 -32.68 -39.72
CA ARG A 245 36.40 -33.91 -40.14
C ARG A 245 37.70 -33.59 -40.87
N LEU A 246 38.73 -33.20 -40.13
CA LEU A 246 40.14 -33.28 -40.53
C LEU A 246 40.98 -33.67 -39.32
#